data_AF-A0A128EKP1-F1
#
_entry.id   AF-A0A128EKP1-F1
#
_cell.length_a   1.000
_cell.length_b   1.000
_cell.length_c   1.000
_cell.angle_alpha   90.00
_cell.angle_beta   90.00
_cell.angle_gamma   90.00
#
_symmetry.space_group_name_H-M   'P 1'
#
loop_
_entity.id
_entity.type
_entity.pdbx_description
1 polymer ?
#
loop_
_entity_poly.entity_id
_entity_poly.type
_entity_poly.pdbx_seq_one_letter_code
_entity_poly.pdbx_strand_id
1 'polypeptide(L)'
;MFNIGAMFIAALIVGFIVYLQIQKVSKKLDEVEQNPDMSRYLNLCDFIVLEIDELERGLTLGDVTLKDSKLKSEFELGVESLKNEILYIKDTYQSNQNSSVWEEKLFSFLSKFEEFVSRYLENSEAINDDIRSRLQRQF
;
A
#
# COMPACT_ATOMS: atom_id res chain seq x y z
N MET A 1 -12.50 0.42 16.44
CA MET A 1 -11.75 -0.66 17.13
C MET A 1 -10.57 -0.98 16.25
N PHE A 2 -9.35 -0.67 16.69
CA PHE A 2 -8.14 -1.01 15.93
C PHE A 2 -8.07 -2.53 15.78
N ASN A 3 -8.14 -3.02 14.55
CA ASN A 3 -8.17 -4.44 14.28
C ASN A 3 -6.72 -4.96 14.34
N ILE A 4 -6.34 -5.50 15.50
CA ILE A 4 -4.97 -5.98 15.81
C ILE A 4 -4.44 -6.92 14.70
N GLY A 5 -5.31 -7.67 14.03
CA GLY A 5 -4.96 -8.52 12.89
C GLY A 5 -4.34 -7.77 11.71
N ALA A 6 -4.92 -6.63 11.29
CA ALA A 6 -4.41 -5.83 10.18
C ALA A 6 -3.04 -5.22 10.52
N MET A 7 -2.85 -4.78 11.77
CA MET A 7 -1.60 -4.21 12.25
C MET A 7 -0.45 -5.23 12.26
N PHE A 8 -0.73 -6.49 12.63
CA PHE A 8 0.23 -7.58 12.57
C PHE A 8 0.63 -7.95 11.14
N ILE A 9 -0.32 -7.99 10.22
CA ILE A 9 -0.07 -8.36 8.83
C ILE A 9 0.75 -7.27 8.12
N ALA A 10 0.41 -6.00 8.31
CA ALA A 10 1.17 -4.90 7.76
C ALA A 10 2.60 -4.83 8.38
N ALA A 11 2.75 -5.13 9.68
CA ALA A 11 4.06 -5.21 10.33
C ALA A 11 4.90 -6.38 9.81
N LEU A 12 4.26 -7.50 9.46
CA LEU A 12 4.92 -8.63 8.80
C LEU A 12 5.40 -8.28 7.40
N ILE A 13 4.64 -7.48 6.63
CA ILE A 13 5.07 -7.01 5.31
C ILE A 13 6.30 -6.11 5.44
N VAL A 14 6.27 -5.10 6.31
CA VAL A 14 7.42 -4.20 6.52
C VAL A 14 8.62 -4.97 7.08
N GLY A 15 8.42 -5.85 8.07
CA GLY A 15 9.48 -6.69 8.64
C GLY A 15 10.10 -7.65 7.62
N PHE A 16 9.28 -8.22 6.72
CA PHE A 16 9.73 -9.09 5.64
C PHE A 16 10.53 -8.32 4.58
N ILE A 17 10.10 -7.10 4.26
CA ILE A 17 10.81 -6.18 3.36
C ILE A 17 12.21 -5.83 3.90
N VAL A 18 12.31 -5.56 5.21
CA VAL A 18 13.61 -5.33 5.88
C VAL A 18 14.46 -6.62 5.86
N TYR A 19 13.86 -7.79 6.09
CA TYR A 19 14.56 -9.08 6.08
C TYR A 19 15.14 -9.45 4.70
N LEU A 20 14.40 -9.22 3.61
CA LEU A 20 14.91 -9.44 2.25
C LEU A 20 16.08 -8.51 1.92
N GLN A 21 16.11 -7.30 2.48
CA GLN A 21 17.25 -6.39 2.35
C GLN A 21 18.48 -6.96 3.06
N ILE A 22 18.37 -7.47 4.28
CA ILE A 22 19.52 -8.09 4.97
C ILE A 22 20.11 -9.23 4.14
N GLN A 23 19.26 -10.07 3.52
CA GLN A 23 19.74 -11.19 2.70
C GLN A 23 20.33 -10.78 1.35
N LYS A 24 19.76 -9.77 0.65
CA LYS A 24 20.31 -9.28 -0.63
C LYS A 24 21.55 -8.39 -0.42
N VAL A 25 21.59 -7.61 0.65
CA VAL A 25 22.69 -6.68 0.99
C VAL A 25 23.93 -7.44 1.49
N SER A 26 23.75 -8.54 2.23
CA SER A 26 24.88 -9.36 2.70
C SER A 26 25.77 -9.92 1.56
N LYS A 27 25.29 -9.93 0.31
CA LYS A 27 26.06 -10.35 -0.88
C LYS A 27 26.71 -9.20 -1.70
N LYS A 28 26.51 -7.93 -1.36
CA LYS A 28 27.02 -6.76 -2.14
C LYS A 28 27.57 -5.63 -1.25
N LEU A 29 28.30 -6.00 -0.20
CA LEU A 29 28.58 -5.11 0.93
C LEU A 29 29.81 -4.19 0.80
N ASP A 30 30.42 -4.01 -0.38
CA ASP A 30 31.61 -3.14 -0.47
C ASP A 30 31.40 -1.78 -1.17
N GLU A 31 30.24 -1.49 -1.80
CA GLU A 31 30.07 -0.21 -2.51
C GLU A 31 28.71 0.51 -2.32
N VAL A 32 27.66 -0.16 -1.83
CA VAL A 32 26.28 0.42 -1.78
C VAL A 32 26.02 1.25 -0.51
N GLU A 33 26.98 1.34 0.40
CA GLU A 33 26.81 1.93 1.73
C GLU A 33 26.62 3.46 1.75
N GLN A 34 26.61 4.13 0.58
CA GLN A 34 26.51 5.60 0.50
C GLN A 34 25.23 6.17 -0.14
N ASN A 35 24.34 5.35 -0.72
CA ASN A 35 23.09 5.89 -1.29
C ASN A 35 21.96 4.83 -1.29
N PRO A 36 21.10 4.78 -0.25
CA PRO A 36 19.94 3.91 -0.27
C PRO A 36 19.04 4.25 -1.47
N ASP A 37 18.78 3.26 -2.34
CA ASP A 37 17.92 3.44 -3.51
C ASP A 37 16.45 3.61 -3.10
N MET A 38 16.02 4.87 -3.02
CA MET A 38 14.66 5.25 -2.66
C MET A 38 13.66 5.14 -3.82
N SER A 39 14.12 4.82 -5.03
CA SER A 39 13.24 4.62 -6.18
C SER A 39 12.22 3.50 -5.95
N ARG A 40 12.55 2.52 -5.10
CA ARG A 40 11.64 1.45 -4.68
C ARG A 40 10.36 2.00 -4.07
N TYR A 41 10.45 3.00 -3.18
CA TYR A 41 9.28 3.55 -2.51
C TYR A 41 8.43 4.38 -3.48
N LEU A 42 9.07 5.07 -4.43
CA LEU A 42 8.37 5.74 -5.53
C LEU A 42 7.60 4.76 -6.40
N ASN A 43 8.23 3.64 -6.78
CA ASN A 43 7.59 2.56 -7.54
C ASN A 43 6.45 1.90 -6.76
N LEU A 44 6.59 1.76 -5.44
CA LEU A 44 5.53 1.24 -4.58
C LEU A 44 4.33 2.19 -4.53
N CYS A 45 4.55 3.51 -4.43
CA CYS A 45 3.47 4.49 -4.54
C CYS A 45 2.73 4.36 -5.88
N ASP A 46 3.46 4.21 -6.99
CA ASP A 46 2.86 4.03 -8.31
C ASP A 46 2.03 2.75 -8.39
N PHE A 47 2.54 1.65 -7.83
CA PHE A 47 1.81 0.40 -7.81
C PHE A 47 0.56 0.46 -6.91
N ILE A 48 0.61 1.16 -5.78
CA ILE A 48 -0.55 1.40 -4.92
C ILE A 48 -1.63 2.19 -5.68
N VAL A 49 -1.26 3.21 -6.46
CA VAL A 49 -2.23 3.94 -7.31
C VAL A 49 -2.92 2.99 -8.28
N LEU A 50 -2.16 2.11 -8.94
CA LEU A 50 -2.73 1.10 -9.84
C LEU A 50 -3.70 0.16 -9.11
N GLU A 51 -3.39 -0.29 -7.90
CA GLU A 51 -4.30 -1.13 -7.11
C GLU A 51 -5.61 -0.41 -6.76
N ILE A 52 -5.55 0.90 -6.47
CA ILE A 52 -6.74 1.72 -6.24
C ILE A 52 -7.55 1.87 -7.54
N ASP A 53 -6.90 2.07 -8.68
CA ASP A 53 -7.55 2.12 -9.99
C ASP A 53 -8.24 0.79 -10.35
N GLU A 54 -7.59 -0.34 -10.06
CA GLU A 54 -8.17 -1.67 -10.30
C GLU A 54 -9.39 -1.94 -9.42
N LEU A 55 -9.43 -1.42 -8.18
CA LEU A 55 -10.63 -1.50 -7.34
C LEU A 55 -11.81 -0.72 -7.93
N GLU A 56 -11.58 0.51 -8.37
CA GLU A 56 -12.59 1.34 -9.01
C GLU A 56 -13.11 0.69 -10.31
N ARG A 57 -12.19 0.14 -11.10
CA ARG A 57 -12.53 -0.60 -12.32
C ARG A 57 -13.30 -1.87 -12.00
N GLY A 58 -12.87 -2.65 -11.02
CA GLY A 58 -13.54 -3.87 -10.58
C GLY A 58 -14.97 -3.60 -10.12
N LEU A 59 -15.22 -2.47 -9.45
CA LEU A 59 -16.58 -2.06 -9.10
C LEU A 59 -17.43 -1.74 -10.34
N THR A 60 -16.83 -1.10 -11.35
CA THR A 60 -17.52 -0.75 -12.60
C THR A 60 -17.84 -1.99 -13.45
N LEU A 61 -16.94 -2.98 -13.46
CA LEU A 61 -17.10 -4.23 -14.20
C LEU A 61 -17.98 -5.27 -13.47
N GLY A 62 -18.24 -5.07 -12.18
CA GLY A 62 -19.01 -5.99 -11.34
C GLY A 62 -18.19 -7.10 -10.70
N ASP A 63 -16.86 -7.05 -10.80
CA ASP A 63 -15.94 -7.98 -10.14
C ASP A 63 -15.83 -7.71 -8.63
N VAL A 64 -16.12 -6.47 -8.23
CA VAL A 64 -16.16 -6.00 -6.84
C VAL A 64 -17.55 -5.44 -6.55
N THR A 65 -18.09 -5.73 -5.37
CA THR A 65 -19.43 -5.30 -4.97
C THR A 65 -19.37 -4.42 -3.72
N LEU A 66 -20.17 -3.35 -3.68
CA LEU A 66 -20.32 -2.51 -2.48
C LEU A 66 -21.20 -3.20 -1.44
N LYS A 67 -20.87 -3.05 -0.15
CA LYS A 67 -21.73 -3.51 0.96
C LYS A 67 -23.11 -2.85 0.96
N ASP A 68 -23.18 -1.60 0.53
CA ASP A 68 -24.42 -0.86 0.36
C ASP A 68 -24.29 0.01 -0.90
N SER A 69 -25.19 -0.18 -1.86
CA SER A 69 -25.22 0.57 -3.11
C SER A 69 -25.37 2.08 -2.90
N LYS A 70 -25.92 2.52 -1.75
CA LYS A 70 -26.07 3.94 -1.40
C LYS A 70 -24.73 4.61 -1.09
N LEU A 71 -23.71 3.83 -0.75
CA LEU A 71 -22.37 4.34 -0.43
C LEU A 71 -21.51 4.59 -1.67
N LYS A 72 -22.04 4.38 -2.89
CA LYS A 72 -21.27 4.53 -4.13
C LYS A 72 -20.57 5.88 -4.24
N SER A 73 -21.28 6.98 -4.03
CA SER A 73 -20.69 8.32 -4.12
C SER A 73 -19.63 8.57 -3.04
N GLU A 74 -19.81 8.04 -1.82
CA GLU A 74 -18.79 8.13 -0.78
C GLU A 74 -17.55 7.30 -1.12
N PHE A 75 -17.74 6.12 -1.72
CA PHE A 75 -16.66 5.27 -2.18
C PHE A 75 -15.83 5.97 -3.27
N GLU A 76 -16.48 6.54 -4.29
CA GLU A 76 -15.81 7.26 -5.38
C GLU A 76 -14.97 8.44 -4.85
N LEU A 77 -15.53 9.23 -3.92
CA LEU A 77 -14.78 10.31 -3.26
C LEU A 77 -13.61 9.79 -2.41
N GLY A 78 -13.80 8.65 -1.75
CA GLY A 78 -12.75 8.02 -0.95
C GLY A 78 -11.61 7.46 -1.81
N VAL A 79 -11.93 6.89 -2.97
CA VAL A 79 -10.94 6.47 -3.99
C VAL A 79 -10.10 7.67 -4.43
N GLU A 80 -10.74 8.78 -4.80
CA GLU A 80 -10.03 10.00 -5.19
C GLU A 80 -9.15 10.52 -4.04
N SER A 81 -9.68 10.54 -2.81
CA SER A 81 -8.93 10.94 -1.63
C SER A 81 -7.69 10.07 -1.38
N LEU A 82 -7.79 8.75 -1.56
CA LEU A 82 -6.66 7.83 -1.39
C LEU A 82 -5.58 8.06 -2.45
N LYS A 83 -5.98 8.23 -3.73
CA LYS A 83 -5.05 8.54 -4.82
C LYS A 83 -4.29 9.84 -4.55
N ASN A 84 -5.00 10.89 -4.15
CA ASN A 84 -4.38 12.19 -3.83
C ASN A 84 -3.41 12.09 -2.66
N GLU A 85 -3.74 11.31 -1.63
CA GLU A 85 -2.87 11.13 -0.47
C GLU A 85 -1.60 10.34 -0.79
N ILE A 86 -1.66 9.26 -1.56
CA ILE A 86 -0.45 8.50 -1.93
C ILE A 86 0.45 9.31 -2.87
N LEU A 87 -0.13 10.09 -3.79
CA LEU A 87 0.62 11.03 -4.64
C LEU A 87 1.28 12.12 -3.80
N TYR A 88 0.57 12.66 -2.81
CA TYR A 88 1.16 13.62 -1.87
C TYR A 88 2.33 13.02 -1.08
N ILE A 89 2.22 11.77 -0.61
CA ILE A 89 3.34 11.06 0.04
C ILE A 89 4.50 10.92 -0.93
N LYS A 90 4.24 10.48 -2.17
CA LYS A 90 5.27 10.37 -3.21
C LYS A 90 6.01 11.68 -3.42
N ASP A 91 5.28 12.76 -3.68
CA ASP A 91 5.85 14.07 -4.02
C ASP A 91 6.58 14.73 -2.84
N THR A 92 6.04 14.57 -1.63
CA THR A 92 6.60 15.17 -0.41
C THR A 92 7.89 14.48 0.02
N TYR A 93 7.93 13.16 -0.10
CA TYR A 93 9.04 12.36 0.42
C TYR A 93 10.04 11.92 -0.66
N GLN A 94 9.83 12.22 -1.95
CA GLN A 94 10.70 11.80 -3.06
C GLN A 94 12.20 12.07 -2.89
N SER A 95 12.58 13.17 -2.22
CA SER A 95 13.97 13.53 -1.95
C SER A 95 14.47 13.03 -0.58
N ASN A 96 13.62 12.38 0.20
CA ASN A 96 13.92 11.89 1.53
C ASN A 96 14.73 10.59 1.43
N GLN A 97 15.94 10.62 2.00
CA GLN A 97 16.87 9.48 2.03
C GLN A 97 16.73 8.62 3.29
N ASN A 98 15.71 8.85 4.13
CA ASN A 98 15.45 8.04 5.31
C ASN A 98 14.35 7.00 5.03
N SER A 99 14.75 5.73 4.94
CA SER A 99 13.85 4.59 4.70
C SER A 99 12.80 4.43 5.80
N SER A 100 13.13 4.76 7.06
CA SER A 100 12.20 4.60 8.18
C SER A 100 11.02 5.56 8.04
N VAL A 101 11.26 6.77 7.54
CA VAL A 101 10.20 7.76 7.30
C VAL A 101 9.28 7.28 6.18
N TRP A 102 9.84 6.76 5.09
CA TRP A 102 9.06 6.16 4.01
C TRP A 102 8.19 5.01 4.49
N GLU A 103 8.78 4.07 5.24
CA GLU A 103 8.07 2.91 5.77
C GLU A 103 6.93 3.31 6.70
N GLU A 104 7.15 4.28 7.59
CA GLU A 104 6.10 4.81 8.47
C GLU A 104 4.93 5.38 7.67
N LYS A 105 5.20 6.24 6.68
CA LYS A 105 4.14 6.88 5.88
C LYS A 105 3.38 5.88 5.03
N LEU A 106 4.08 4.96 4.38
CA LEU A 106 3.47 3.94 3.55
C LEU A 106 2.67 2.93 4.39
N PHE A 107 3.17 2.54 5.55
CA PHE A 107 2.43 1.68 6.48
C PHE A 107 1.13 2.33 6.95
N SER A 108 1.20 3.61 7.33
CA SER A 108 0.02 4.37 7.73
C SER A 108 -0.99 4.47 6.59
N PHE A 109 -0.52 4.72 5.36
CA PHE A 109 -1.38 4.76 4.19
C PHE A 109 -2.04 3.41 3.89
N LEU A 110 -1.25 2.33 3.86
CA LEU A 110 -1.75 0.99 3.58
C LEU A 110 -2.78 0.53 4.62
N SER A 111 -2.58 0.87 5.90
CA SER A 111 -3.58 0.61 6.94
C SER A 111 -4.90 1.33 6.67
N LYS A 112 -4.84 2.60 6.27
CA LYS A 112 -6.02 3.38 5.86
C LYS A 112 -6.69 2.78 4.63
N PHE A 113 -5.91 2.29 3.67
CA PHE A 113 -6.44 1.66 2.46
C PHE A 113 -7.17 0.35 2.77
N GLU A 114 -6.62 -0.49 3.64
CA GLU A 114 -7.31 -1.72 4.09
C GLU A 114 -8.60 -1.43 4.85
N GLU A 115 -8.61 -0.38 5.68
CA GLU A 115 -9.82 0.09 6.38
C GLU A 115 -10.87 0.62 5.40
N PHE A 116 -10.44 1.33 4.36
CA PHE A 116 -11.32 1.81 3.29
C PHE A 116 -11.99 0.63 2.57
N VAL A 117 -11.23 -0.36 2.11
CA VAL A 117 -11.76 -1.58 1.50
C VAL A 117 -12.74 -2.29 2.45
N SER A 118 -12.34 -2.42 3.73
CA SER A 118 -13.17 -3.03 4.78
C SER A 118 -14.48 -2.29 5.04
N ARG A 119 -14.50 -0.97 4.85
CA ARG A 119 -15.69 -0.15 5.07
C ARG A 119 -16.69 -0.30 3.94
N TYR A 120 -16.23 -0.32 2.69
CA TYR A 120 -17.10 -0.14 1.54
C TYR A 120 -17.39 -1.41 0.73
N LEU A 121 -16.50 -2.41 0.72
CA LEU A 121 -16.57 -3.54 -0.21
C LEU A 121 -17.03 -4.84 0.45
N GLU A 122 -17.88 -5.60 -0.23
CA GLU A 122 -18.15 -6.99 0.13
C GLU A 122 -16.90 -7.85 -0.05
N ASN A 123 -16.81 -8.96 0.68
CA ASN A 123 -15.63 -9.85 0.68
C ASN A 123 -14.31 -9.10 0.92
N SER A 124 -14.35 -8.00 1.68
CA SER A 124 -13.22 -7.09 1.89
C SER A 124 -11.95 -7.76 2.41
N GLU A 125 -12.08 -8.84 3.18
CA GLU A 125 -10.94 -9.60 3.68
C GLU A 125 -10.16 -10.27 2.54
N ALA A 126 -10.86 -10.98 1.64
CA ALA A 126 -10.25 -11.61 0.47
C ALA A 126 -9.65 -10.56 -0.48
N ILE A 127 -10.35 -9.43 -0.68
CA ILE A 127 -9.84 -8.32 -1.50
C ILE A 127 -8.54 -7.75 -0.89
N ASN A 128 -8.51 -7.52 0.42
CA ASN A 128 -7.31 -7.05 1.10
C ASN A 128 -6.16 -8.07 1.05
N ASP A 129 -6.45 -9.36 1.21
CA ASP A 129 -5.46 -10.44 1.05
C ASP A 129 -4.84 -10.45 -0.36
N ASP A 130 -5.67 -10.26 -1.38
CA ASP A 130 -5.24 -10.22 -2.77
C ASP A 130 -4.40 -8.98 -3.09
N ILE A 131 -4.82 -7.80 -2.60
CA ILE A 131 -4.04 -6.55 -2.72
C ILE A 131 -2.69 -6.72 -2.04
N ARG A 132 -2.65 -7.25 -0.81
CA ARG A 132 -1.38 -7.52 -0.09
C ARG A 132 -0.48 -8.46 -0.88
N SER A 133 -1.04 -9.53 -1.42
CA SER A 133 -0.30 -10.50 -2.23
C SER A 133 0.27 -9.88 -3.52
N ARG A 134 -0.47 -8.97 -4.16
CA ARG A 134 0.01 -8.24 -5.34
C ARG A 134 1.12 -7.25 -4.98
N LEU A 135 0.97 -6.48 -3.91
CA LEU A 135 1.98 -5.56 -3.40
C LEU A 135 3.29 -6.29 -3.05
N GLN A 136 3.20 -7.42 -2.34
CA GLN A 136 4.35 -8.26 -1.99
C GLN A 136 5.08 -8.85 -3.20
N ARG A 137 4.41 -9.04 -4.35
CA ARG A 137 5.08 -9.55 -5.56
C ARG A 137 5.92 -8.48 -6.26
N GLN A 138 5.60 -7.20 -6.07
CA GLN A 138 6.29 -6.09 -6.70
C GLN A 138 7.46 -5.54 -5.87
N PHE A 139 7.52 -5.89 -4.58
CA PHE A 139 8.48 -5.35 -3.61
C PHE A 139 9.23 -6.44 -2.85
#